data_AF-A0A832K4F0-F1
#
_entry.id   AF-A0A832K4F0-F1
#
_cell.length_a   1.000
_cell.length_b   1.000
_cell.length_c   1.000
_cell.angle_alpha   90.00
_cell.angle_beta   90.00
_cell.angle_gamma   90.00
#
_symmetry.space_group_name_H-M   'P 1'
#
loop_
_entity.id
_entity.type
_entity.pdbx_description
1 polymer ?
#
loop_
_entity_poly.entity_id
_entity_poly.type
_entity_poly.pdbx_seq_one_letter_code
_entity_poly.pdbx_strand_id
1 'polypeptide(L)'
;MSVESSDTVKVIVELYLDLSEESDNALRLVFNIAEELLDKHNIWVEIIPVHVWFTDPVEQEAMDLPKIFINGKLRFIGRVPTRRELIEAIREHINIPPRRASAWEITYTRILDGGLPQVAEV
;
A
#
# COMPACT_ATOMS: atom_id res chain seq x y z
N MET A 1 -2.04 26.76 29.51
CA MET A 1 -1.54 26.83 28.12
C MET A 1 -2.08 25.61 27.42
N SER A 2 -3.14 25.80 26.63
CA SER A 2 -3.74 24.72 25.84
C SER A 2 -2.81 24.46 24.67
N VAL A 3 -2.24 23.25 24.61
CA VAL A 3 -1.53 22.79 23.42
C VAL A 3 -2.60 22.63 22.36
N GLU A 4 -2.64 23.54 21.38
CA GLU A 4 -3.43 23.34 20.17
C GLU A 4 -2.98 22.00 19.57
N SER A 5 -3.91 21.04 19.52
CA SER A 5 -3.71 19.81 18.76
C SER A 5 -3.61 20.21 17.30
N SER A 6 -2.37 20.44 16.82
CA SER A 6 -2.09 20.41 15.39
C SER A 6 -2.51 19.04 14.92
N ASP A 7 -3.70 18.93 14.34
CA ASP A 7 -4.27 17.67 13.88
C ASP A 7 -3.28 17.06 12.88
N THR A 8 -2.49 16.08 13.34
CA THR A 8 -1.57 15.35 12.49
C THR A 8 -2.39 14.65 11.42
N VAL A 9 -2.16 15.04 10.17
CA VAL A 9 -2.87 14.49 9.03
C VAL A 9 -2.38 13.07 8.78
N LYS A 10 -3.28 12.09 8.86
CA LYS A 10 -2.96 10.67 8.63
C LYS A 10 -3.25 10.25 7.17
N VAL A 11 -2.29 9.61 6.52
CA VAL A 11 -2.43 8.96 5.20
C VAL A 11 -1.96 7.52 5.31
N ILE A 12 -2.71 6.57 4.75
CA ILE A 12 -2.36 5.15 4.73
C ILE A 12 -1.78 4.82 3.35
N VAL A 13 -0.64 4.15 3.31
CA VAL A 13 0.00 3.67 2.09
C VAL A 13 0.17 2.16 2.19
N GLU A 14 -0.57 1.42 1.37
CA GLU A 14 -0.46 -0.03 1.29
C GLU A 14 0.45 -0.38 0.10
N LEU A 15 1.48 -1.18 0.34
CA LEU A 15 2.42 -1.63 -0.69
C LEU A 15 2.28 -3.14 -0.88
N TYR A 16 1.96 -3.58 -2.07
CA TYR A 16 2.04 -4.98 -2.44
C TYR A 16 3.38 -5.20 -3.12
N LEU A 17 4.15 -6.14 -2.59
CA LEU A 17 5.56 -6.33 -2.88
C LEU A 17 5.84 -7.80 -3.19
N ASP A 18 6.81 -8.04 -4.06
CA ASP A 18 7.45 -9.33 -4.28
C ASP A 18 8.89 -9.32 -3.76
N LEU A 19 9.67 -10.34 -4.13
CA LEU A 19 11.08 -10.46 -3.76
C LEU A 19 12.04 -9.80 -4.77
N SER A 20 11.53 -8.93 -5.65
CA SER A 20 12.36 -8.20 -6.62
C SER A 20 13.09 -7.01 -5.99
N GLU A 21 14.17 -6.59 -6.63
CA GLU A 21 14.87 -5.34 -6.30
C GLU A 21 13.93 -4.13 -6.45
N GLU A 22 12.99 -4.19 -7.39
CA GLU A 22 12.03 -3.12 -7.61
C GLU A 22 11.10 -2.92 -6.42
N SER A 23 10.61 -4.01 -5.83
CA SER A 23 9.80 -3.99 -4.61
C SER A 23 10.58 -3.46 -3.40
N ASP A 24 11.85 -3.87 -3.22
CA ASP A 24 12.70 -3.34 -2.14
C ASP A 24 12.95 -1.82 -2.31
N ASN A 25 13.21 -1.38 -3.54
CA ASN A 25 13.37 0.04 -3.86
C ASN A 25 12.11 0.85 -3.59
N ALA A 26 10.92 0.32 -3.91
CA ALA A 26 9.65 0.96 -3.60
C ALA A 26 9.42 1.10 -2.09
N LEU A 27 9.69 0.05 -1.33
CA LEU A 27 9.54 0.06 0.12
C LEU A 27 10.45 1.12 0.76
N ARG A 28 11.74 1.12 0.39
CA ARG A 28 12.72 2.12 0.88
C ARG A 28 12.32 3.54 0.52
N LEU A 29 11.82 3.76 -0.71
CA LEU A 29 11.37 5.08 -1.15
C LEU A 29 10.20 5.57 -0.29
N VAL A 30 9.21 4.72 -0.02
CA VAL A 30 8.05 5.09 0.81
C VAL A 30 8.48 5.42 2.23
N PHE A 31 9.35 4.62 2.86
CA PHE A 31 9.87 4.93 4.20
C PHE A 31 10.57 6.29 4.25
N ASN A 32 11.49 6.55 3.32
CA ASN A 32 12.21 7.82 3.26
C ASN A 32 11.28 9.02 3.05
N ILE A 33 10.17 8.86 2.32
CA ILE A 33 9.19 9.93 2.12
C ILE A 33 8.31 10.10 3.36
N ALA A 34 7.91 9.00 4.02
CA ALA A 34 7.12 9.05 5.23
C ALA A 34 7.84 9.82 6.35
N GLU A 35 9.13 9.55 6.56
CA GLU A 35 9.98 10.30 7.50
C GLU A 35 10.04 11.79 7.13
N GLU A 36 10.33 12.09 5.86
CA GLU A 36 10.39 13.48 5.38
C GLU A 36 9.07 14.24 5.58
N LEU A 37 7.93 13.59 5.32
CA LEU A 37 6.60 14.19 5.45
C LEU A 37 6.19 14.39 6.91
N LEU A 38 6.59 13.48 7.80
CA LEU A 38 6.37 13.64 9.23
C LEU A 38 7.17 14.85 9.76
N ASP A 39 8.47 14.90 9.46
CA ASP A 39 9.39 15.91 10.00
C ASP A 39 9.10 17.32 9.47
N LYS A 40 8.81 17.45 8.17
CA LYS A 40 8.68 18.77 7.52
C LYS A 40 7.25 19.27 7.39
N HIS A 41 6.27 18.37 7.41
CA HIS A 41 4.89 18.70 7.04
C HIS A 41 3.84 18.24 8.07
N ASN A 42 4.25 17.59 9.17
CA ASN A 42 3.33 17.02 10.16
C ASN A 42 2.28 16.08 9.54
N ILE A 43 2.67 15.35 8.50
CA ILE A 43 1.84 14.34 7.83
C ILE A 43 2.32 12.96 8.29
N TRP A 44 1.48 12.23 8.99
CA TRP A 44 1.73 10.86 9.38
C TRP A 44 1.37 9.91 8.23
N VAL A 45 2.38 9.26 7.65
CA VAL A 45 2.18 8.21 6.65
C VAL A 45 2.28 6.84 7.33
N GLU A 46 1.16 6.14 7.44
CA GLU A 46 1.12 4.75 7.90
C GLU A 46 1.42 3.82 6.72
N ILE A 47 2.50 3.05 6.82
CA ILE A 47 2.96 2.15 5.76
C ILE A 47 2.53 0.72 6.10
N ILE A 48 1.81 0.08 5.19
CA ILE A 48 1.35 -1.31 5.31
C ILE A 48 1.99 -2.14 4.18
N PRO A 49 3.13 -2.79 4.42
CA PRO A 49 3.72 -3.70 3.45
C PRO A 49 2.98 -5.04 3.43
N VAL A 50 2.64 -5.51 2.23
CA VAL A 50 1.98 -6.78 1.94
C VAL A 50 2.87 -7.57 0.99
N HIS A 51 3.56 -8.57 1.51
CA HIS A 51 4.38 -9.45 0.67
C HIS A 51 3.51 -10.52 0.01
N VAL A 52 3.54 -10.56 -1.31
CA VAL A 52 2.86 -11.56 -2.12
C VAL A 52 3.84 -12.70 -2.37
N TRP A 53 3.43 -13.92 -2.00
CA TRP A 53 4.18 -15.14 -2.26
C TRP A 53 3.61 -15.83 -3.49
N PHE A 54 4.46 -16.05 -4.48
CA PHE A 54 4.09 -16.74 -5.71
C PHE A 54 4.46 -18.21 -5.63
N THR A 55 3.56 -19.07 -6.12
CA THR A 55 3.86 -20.49 -6.33
C THR A 55 4.31 -20.74 -7.77
N ASP A 56 3.82 -19.94 -8.72
CA ASP A 56 4.17 -20.01 -10.14
C ASP A 56 4.82 -18.68 -10.62
N PRO A 57 6.01 -18.72 -11.26
CA PRO A 57 6.65 -17.54 -11.85
C PRO A 57 5.81 -16.79 -12.88
N VAL A 58 4.93 -17.47 -13.63
CA VAL A 58 4.06 -16.81 -14.62
C VAL A 58 3.04 -15.90 -13.95
N GLU A 59 2.53 -16.30 -12.78
CA GLU A 59 1.61 -15.47 -11.99
C GLU A 59 2.31 -14.21 -11.44
N GLN A 60 3.61 -14.31 -11.15
CA GLN A 60 4.41 -13.18 -10.67
C GLN A 60 4.52 -12.09 -11.75
N GLU A 61 4.82 -12.46 -12.99
CA GLU A 61 4.91 -11.50 -14.12
C GLU A 61 3.55 -10.86 -14.42
N ALA A 62 2.45 -11.61 -14.32
CA ALA A 62 1.11 -11.10 -14.60
C ALA A 62 0.56 -10.14 -13.54
N MET A 63 1.22 -10.06 -12.38
CA MET A 63 0.73 -9.28 -11.24
C MET A 63 1.19 -7.84 -11.21
N ASP A 64 2.12 -7.42 -12.08
CA ASP A 64 2.62 -6.03 -12.18
C ASP A 64 2.95 -5.44 -10.79
N LEU A 65 3.78 -6.12 -10.01
CA LEU A 65 4.29 -5.60 -8.73
C LEU A 65 5.51 -4.68 -8.98
N PRO A 66 5.79 -3.71 -8.08
CA PRO A 66 5.04 -3.37 -6.87
C PRO A 66 3.74 -2.61 -7.16
N LYS A 67 2.73 -2.76 -6.29
CA LYS A 67 1.51 -1.93 -6.31
C LYS A 67 1.48 -1.04 -5.08
N ILE A 68 1.14 0.23 -5.29
CA ILE A 68 1.04 1.21 -4.20
C ILE A 68 -0.37 1.79 -4.19
N PHE A 69 -1.04 1.59 -3.07
CA PHE A 69 -2.35 2.18 -2.78
C PHE A 69 -2.18 3.28 -1.76
N ILE A 70 -2.89 4.40 -1.96
CA ILE A 70 -2.92 5.52 -1.02
C ILE A 70 -4.37 5.69 -0.58
N ASN A 71 -4.64 5.57 0.72
CA ASN A 71 -5.98 5.56 1.30
C ASN A 71 -6.95 4.59 0.59
N GLY A 72 -6.42 3.43 0.17
CA GLY A 72 -7.16 2.38 -0.55
C GLY A 72 -7.35 2.62 -2.06
N LYS A 73 -6.74 3.65 -2.64
CA LYS A 73 -6.78 3.92 -4.09
C LYS A 73 -5.46 3.53 -4.76
N LEU A 74 -5.50 2.66 -5.76
CA LEU A 74 -4.32 2.29 -6.56
C LEU A 74 -3.77 3.52 -7.28
N ARG A 75 -2.48 3.80 -7.09
CA ARG A 75 -1.78 4.95 -7.72
C ARG A 75 -0.63 4.53 -8.60
N PHE A 76 0.06 3.45 -8.23
CA PHE A 76 1.21 2.94 -8.98
C PHE A 76 1.13 1.41 -9.07
N ILE A 77 1.52 0.88 -10.22
CA ILE A 77 1.46 -0.54 -10.56
C ILE A 77 2.64 -0.85 -11.49
N GLY A 78 3.33 -1.97 -11.25
CA GLY A 78 4.42 -2.49 -12.07
C GLY A 78 5.65 -1.58 -12.15
N ARG A 79 5.76 -0.57 -11.29
CA ARG A 79 6.92 0.33 -11.26
C ARG A 79 7.13 1.02 -9.92
N VAL A 80 8.38 1.37 -9.62
CA VAL A 80 8.68 2.35 -8.55
C VAL A 80 8.36 3.77 -9.04
N PRO A 81 7.54 4.56 -8.30
CA PRO A 81 7.36 5.97 -8.62
C PRO A 81 8.63 6.77 -8.34
N THR A 82 8.75 7.93 -8.97
CA THR A 82 9.76 8.91 -8.53
C THR A 82 9.36 9.51 -7.18
N ARG A 83 10.33 10.03 -6.43
CA ARG A 83 10.09 10.73 -5.16
C ARG A 83 9.01 11.81 -5.29
N ARG A 84 9.07 12.62 -6.35
CA ARG A 84 8.11 13.71 -6.58
C ARG A 84 6.69 13.17 -6.81
N GLU A 85 6.54 12.18 -7.69
CA GLU A 85 5.24 11.57 -7.99
C GLU A 85 4.56 11.02 -6.72
N LEU A 86 5.33 10.35 -5.87
CA LEU A 86 4.79 9.75 -4.66
C LEU A 86 4.39 10.80 -3.62
N ILE A 87 5.20 11.85 -3.42
CA ILE A 87 4.84 12.98 -2.53
C ILE A 87 3.57 13.68 -3.01
N GLU A 88 3.47 13.96 -4.31
CA GLU A 88 2.28 14.59 -4.90
C GLU A 88 1.06 13.70 -4.71
N ALA A 89 1.18 12.39 -4.98
CA ALA A 89 0.10 11.44 -4.79
C ALA A 89 -0.35 11.32 -3.32
N ILE A 90 0.57 11.38 -2.34
CA ILE A 90 0.23 11.39 -0.90
C ILE A 90 -0.52 12.68 -0.55
N ARG A 91 -0.05 13.83 -1.02
CA ARG A 91 -0.66 15.14 -0.75
C ARG A 91 -2.07 15.26 -1.30
N GLU A 92 -2.34 14.69 -2.46
CA GLU A 92 -3.69 14.65 -3.04
C GLU A 92 -4.72 13.88 -2.18
N HIS A 93 -4.27 13.00 -1.28
CA HIS A 93 -5.15 12.21 -0.42
C HIS A 93 -5.22 12.71 1.03
N ILE A 94 -4.62 13.87 1.32
CA ILE A 94 -4.83 14.57 2.58
C ILE A 94 -6.32 14.89 2.72
N ASN A 95 -6.90 14.58 3.88
CA ASN A 95 -8.34 14.72 4.19
C ASN A 95 -9.30 13.81 3.40
N ILE A 96 -8.79 12.88 2.58
CA ILE A 96 -9.64 11.82 2.02
C ILE A 96 -9.73 10.72 3.06
N PRO A 97 -10.93 10.40 3.59
CA PRO A 97 -11.06 9.33 4.57
C PRO A 97 -10.53 8.03 3.93
N PRO A 98 -9.69 7.26 4.63
CA PRO A 98 -9.23 5.98 4.12
C PRO A 98 -10.45 5.15 3.79
N ARG A 99 -10.52 4.64 2.55
CA ARG A 99 -11.55 3.67 2.22
C ARG A 99 -11.26 2.48 3.12
N ARG A 100 -12.15 2.20 4.08
CA ARG A 100 -12.03 1.04 4.97
C ARG A 100 -11.72 -0.13 4.07
N ALA A 101 -10.50 -0.67 4.14
CA ALA A 101 -10.24 -2.00 3.64
C ALA A 101 -11.20 -2.85 4.47
N SER A 102 -12.34 -3.21 3.89
CA SER A 102 -13.16 -4.29 4.40
C SER A 102 -12.19 -5.41 4.72
N ALA A 103 -12.17 -5.82 5.99
CA ALA A 103 -11.29 -6.84 6.54
C ALA A 103 -11.05 -7.89 5.46
N TRP A 104 -9.79 -8.09 5.11
CA TRP A 104 -9.39 -8.96 4.02
C TRP A 104 -10.09 -10.30 4.23
N GLU A 105 -11.15 -10.56 3.46
CA GLU A 105 -11.55 -11.93 3.17
C GLU A 105 -10.31 -12.51 2.51
N ILE A 106 -9.57 -13.32 3.27
CA ILE A 106 -8.50 -14.13 2.71
C ILE A 106 -9.20 -15.18 1.86
N THR A 107 -9.58 -14.79 0.64
CA THR A 107 -10.14 -15.69 -0.34
C THR A 107 -8.98 -16.53 -0.84
N TYR A 108 -8.77 -17.68 -0.20
CA TYR A 108 -7.99 -18.76 -0.76
C TYR A 108 -8.73 -19.28 -2.00
N THR A 109 -8.56 -18.63 -3.14
CA THR A 109 -8.92 -19.26 -4.41
C THR A 109 -7.86 -20.31 -4.70
N ARG A 110 -8.05 -21.53 -4.19
CA ARG A 110 -7.38 -22.70 -4.78
C ARG A 110 -7.97 -22.87 -6.18
N ILE A 111 -7.32 -22.29 -7.19
CA ILE A 111 -7.64 -22.57 -8.60
C ILE A 111 -6.97 -23.91 -8.97
N LEU A 112 -7.37 -24.97 -8.27
CA LEU A 112 -7.16 -26.34 -8.71
C LEU A 112 -8.46 -27.07 -8.36
N ASP A 113 -9.18 -27.48 -9.40
CA ASP A 113 -10.39 -28.31 -9.41
C ASP A 113 -11.71 -27.64 -8.97
N GLY A 114 -12.34 -26.90 -9.89
CA GLY A 114 -13.81 -26.88 -10.10
C GLY A 114 -14.77 -26.70 -8.91
N GLY A 115 -14.31 -26.23 -7.74
CA GLY A 115 -15.09 -26.12 -6.52
C GLY A 115 -15.49 -24.69 -6.21
N LEU A 116 -16.76 -24.49 -5.85
CA LEU A 116 -17.28 -23.20 -5.41
C LEU A 116 -16.57 -22.74 -4.11
N PRO A 117 -16.32 -21.43 -3.94
CA PRO A 117 -15.67 -20.91 -2.75
C PRO A 117 -16.53 -21.19 -1.51
N GLN A 118 -15.96 -21.88 -0.52
CA GLN A 118 -16.53 -21.94 0.82
C GLN A 118 -16.00 -20.75 1.62
N VAL A 119 -16.93 -19.87 2.01
CA VAL A 119 -16.67 -18.77 2.93
C VAL A 119 -16.76 -19.35 4.35
N ALA A 120 -15.68 -19.25 5.13
CA ALA A 120 -15.71 -19.54 6.55
C ALA A 120 -15.71 -18.19 7.30
N GLU A 121 -16.83 -17.87 7.93
CA GLU A 121 -16.95 -16.75 8.87
C GLU A 121 -16.35 -17.17 10.22
N VAL A 122 -15.54 -16.28 10.84
CA VAL A 122 -15.06 -16.39 12.23
C VAL A 122 -15.67 -15.26 13.05
#